data_AF-A0A3M1KPF3-F1
#
_entry.id   AF-A0A3M1KPF3-F1
#
_cell.length_a   1.000
_cell.length_b   1.000
_cell.length_c   1.000
_cell.angle_alpha   90.00
_cell.angle_beta   90.00
_cell.angle_gamma   90.00
#
_symmetry.space_group_name_H-M   'P 1'
#
loop_
_entity.id
_entity.type
_entity.pdbx_description
1 polymer ?
#
loop_
_entity_poly.entity_id
_entity_poly.type
_entity_poly.pdbx_seq_one_letter_code
_entity_poly.pdbx_strand_id
1 'polypeptide(L)' 'MNLNPYLIFDGKCREAFEFYAQVFGSKIDMISTFGEAPPEMQVPEGEKDKVMH' A
#
# COMPACT_ATOMS: atom_id res chain seq x y z
N MET A 1 -21.93 11.31 -2.39
CA MET A 1 -21.24 10.26 -3.18
C MET A 1 -19.77 10.60 -3.14
N ASN A 2 -18.95 9.77 -2.49
CA ASN A 2 -17.50 10.01 -2.39
C ASN A 2 -16.78 9.15 -3.42
N LEU A 3 -15.84 9.76 -4.13
CA LEU A 3 -14.92 9.06 -5.02
C LEU A 3 -13.69 8.66 -4.21
N ASN A 4 -13.35 7.38 -4.23
CA ASN A 4 -12.11 6.85 -3.63
C ASN A 4 -11.25 6.28 -4.77
N PRO A 5 -10.33 7.08 -5.35
CA PRO A 5 -9.45 6.61 -6.41
C PRO A 5 -8.58 5.45 -5.91
N TYR A 6 -8.53 4.37 -6.68
CA TYR A 6 -7.66 3.22 -6.41
C TYR A 6 -6.49 3.23 -7.39
N LEU A 7 -5.27 3.38 -6.88
CA LEU A 7 -4.06 3.53 -7.67
C LEU A 7 -3.21 2.27 -7.55
N ILE A 8 -2.64 1.82 -8.67
CA ILE A 8 -1.72 0.68 -8.72
C ILE A 8 -0.32 1.21 -9.06
N PHE A 9 0.68 0.74 -8.32
CA PHE A 9 2.08 1.13 -8.50
C PHE A 9 2.93 -0.10 -8.81
N ASP A 10 4.00 0.11 -9.57
CA ASP A 10 5.01 -0.91 -9.85
C ASP A 10 5.97 -1.06 -8.66
N GLY A 11 5.47 -1.63 -7.56
CA GLY A 11 6.22 -1.90 -6.33
C GLY A 11 6.54 -0.67 -5.45
N LYS A 12 6.32 0.56 -5.94
CA LYS A 12 6.68 1.82 -5.26
C LYS A 12 5.54 2.50 -4.49
N CYS A 13 4.53 1.73 -4.07
CA CYS A 13 3.34 2.29 -3.44
C CYS A 13 3.67 3.02 -2.13
N ARG A 14 4.52 2.40 -1.28
CA ARG A 14 4.92 2.97 0.01
C ARG A 14 5.63 4.30 -0.17
N GLU A 15 6.64 4.36 -1.03
CA GLU A 15 7.42 5.57 -1.29
C GLU A 15 6.55 6.69 -1.88
N ALA A 16 5.61 6.33 -2.77
CA ALA A 16 4.67 7.30 -3.32
C ALA A 16 3.76 7.89 -2.23
N PHE A 17 3.19 7.06 -1.36
CA PHE A 17 2.30 7.51 -0.29
C PHE A 17 3.03 8.31 0.79
N GLU A 18 4.25 7.93 1.15
CA GLU A 18 5.11 8.70 2.06
C GLU A 18 5.44 10.08 1.47
N PHE A 19 5.74 10.15 0.17
CA PHE A 19 5.94 11.41 -0.53
C PHE A 19 4.65 12.26 -0.54
N TYR A 20 3.49 11.67 -0.82
CA TYR A 20 2.21 12.39 -0.79
C TYR A 20 1.89 12.91 0.61
N ALA A 21 2.12 12.12 1.66
CA ALA A 21 1.95 12.53 3.04
C ALA A 21 2.83 13.74 3.37
N GLN A 22 4.09 13.75 2.90
CA GLN A 22 4.98 14.90 3.04
C GLN A 22 4.48 16.14 2.30
N VAL A 23 4.07 16.00 1.03
CA VAL A 23 3.63 17.11 0.18
C VAL A 23 2.34 17.74 0.70
N PHE A 24 1.38 16.93 1.13
CA PHE A 24 0.08 17.40 1.58
C PHE A 24 0.02 17.67 3.10
N GLY A 25 1.09 17.36 3.84
CA GLY A 25 1.12 17.46 5.30
C GLY A 25 0.12 16.53 5.98
N SER A 26 -0.24 15.42 5.32
CA SER A 26 -1.20 14.44 5.82
C SER A 26 -0.49 13.30 6.56
N LYS A 27 -1.28 12.44 7.18
CA LYS A 27 -0.81 11.18 7.76
C LYS A 27 -1.35 10.03 6.93
N ILE A 28 -0.59 8.95 6.87
CA ILE A 28 -1.06 7.69 6.29
C ILE A 28 -1.80 6.96 7.40
N ASP A 29 -3.10 6.74 7.22
CA ASP A 29 -3.95 6.13 8.25
C ASP A 29 -3.76 4.60 8.32
N MET A 30 -3.51 3.96 7.17
CA MET A 30 -3.35 2.51 7.06
C MET A 30 -2.41 2.16 5.91
N ILE A 31 -1.56 1.16 6.15
CA ILE A 31 -0.86 0.41 5.12
C ILE A 31 -0.98 -1.06 5.51
N SER A 32 -1.45 -1.89 4.59
CA SER A 32 -1.45 -3.34 4.70
C SER A 32 -0.54 -3.93 3.62
N THR A 33 0.34 -4.83 4.03
CA THR A 33 1.27 -5.51 3.15
C THR A 33 0.76 -6.88 2.73
N PHE A 34 1.30 -7.44 1.63
CA PHE A 34 0.95 -8.82 1.24
C PHE A 34 1.37 -9.86 2.30
N GLY A 35 2.40 -9.59 3.10
CA GLY A 35 2.82 -10.44 4.21
C GLY A 35 1.81 -10.54 5.36
N GLU A 36 0.87 -9.59 5.45
CA GLU A 36 -0.22 -9.57 6.44
C GLU A 36 -1.52 -10.19 5.90
N ALA A 37 -1.53 -10.62 4.63
CA ALA A 37 -2.70 -11.25 4.03
C ALA A 37 -3.02 -12.61 4.70
N PRO A 38 -4.28 -13.09 4.59
CA PRO A 38 -4.66 -14.39 5.12
C PRO A 38 -3.75 -15.53 4.62
N PRO A 39 -3.44 -16.54 5.44
CA PRO A 39 -2.51 -17.62 5.08
C PRO A 39 -2.87 -18.40 3.81
N GLU A 40 -4.15 -18.36 3.40
CA GLU A 40 -4.66 -18.98 2.19
C GLU A 40 -4.18 -18.25 0.91
N MET A 41 -3.76 -16.99 1.04
CA MET A 41 -3.17 -16.22 -0.04
C MET A 41 -1.70 -16.60 -0.17
N GLN A 42 -1.36 -17.38 -1.20
CA GLN A 42 0.01 -17.79 -1.47
C GLN A 42 0.81 -16.60 -2.01
N VAL A 43 1.45 -15.87 -1.10
CA VAL A 43 2.31 -14.72 -1.43
C VAL A 43 3.77 -15.19 -1.58
N PRO A 44 4.42 -14.91 -2.73
CA PRO A 44 5.84 -15.17 -2.89
C PRO A 44 6.67 -14.45 -1.84
N GLU A 45 7.73 -15.08 -1.34
CA GLU A 45 8.52 -14.53 -0.22
C GLU A 45 9.12 -13.16 -0.52
N GLY A 46 9.56 -12.93 -1.77
CA GLY A 46 10.08 -11.63 -2.21
C GLY A 46 9.03 -10.53 -2.40
N GLU A 47 7.75 -10.81 -2.16
CA GLU A 47 6.65 -9.86 -2.33
C GLU A 47 5.95 -9.49 -1.04
N LYS A 48 6.30 -10.11 0.09
CA LYS A 48 5.62 -9.92 1.38
C LYS A 48 5.62 -8.45 1.85
N ASP A 49 6.68 -7.70 1.56
CA ASP A 49 6.80 -6.29 1.99
C ASP A 49 6.06 -5.30 1.07
N LYS A 50 5.55 -5.75 -0.09
CA LYS A 50 4.80 -4.90 -1.01
C LYS A 50 3.46 -4.51 -0.39
N VAL A 51 2.99 -3.30 -0.68
CA VAL A 51 1.69 -2.80 -0.20
C VAL A 51 0.56 -3.43 -1.02
N MET A 52 -0.45 -3.96 -0.33
CA MET A 52 -1.67 -4.52 -0.88
C MET A 52 -2.84 -3.54 -0.73
N HIS A 53 -3.00 -2.92 0.44
CA HIS A 53 -4.09 -1.98 0.71
C HIS A 53 -3.66 -0.78 1.53
#